data_AF-A0A820NAD6-F1
#
_entry.id   AF-A0A820NAD6-F1
#
_cell.length_a   1.000
_cell.length_b   1.000
_cell.length_c   1.000
_cell.angle_alpha   90.00
_cell.angle_beta   90.00
_cell.angle_gamma   90.00
#
_symmetry.space_group_name_H-M   'P 1'
#
loop_
_entity.id
_entity.type
_entity.pdbx_description
1 polymer ?
#
loop_
_entity_poly.entity_id
_entity_poly.type
_entity_poly.pdbx_seq_one_letter_code
_entity_poly.pdbx_strand_id
1 'polypeptide(L)'
;ATGLAATFNTTLARELGKISAHRTRAAGITWSFHPQVDIGRQKLWSRLWETFGEDVKLVKDMGRAYMEGMQGDDLTSRETVAACLKHYVGYGLPLSGRDRTPAWIDDRHMLEYFLPPFEESVRAGAVSVMINSGEVNGIPGHANYHLLTEILKETYQFHGFTVSDW
;
A
#
# COMPACT_ATOMS: atom_id res chain seq x y z
N ALA A 1 8.56 -8.05 0.61
CA ALA A 1 8.61 -7.09 1.74
C ALA A 1 8.63 -7.79 3.11
N THR A 2 8.06 -8.99 3.25
CA THR A 2 8.01 -9.71 4.54
C THR A 2 9.39 -9.95 5.15
N GLY A 3 10.40 -10.29 4.33
CA GLY A 3 11.79 -10.41 4.81
C GLY A 3 12.37 -9.10 5.33
N LEU A 4 12.01 -7.96 4.73
CA LEU A 4 12.40 -6.63 5.22
C LEU A 4 11.66 -6.32 6.53
N ALA A 5 10.36 -6.63 6.62
CA ALA A 5 9.57 -6.45 7.84
C ALA A 5 10.15 -7.20 9.04
N ALA A 6 10.67 -8.41 8.83
CA ALA A 6 11.30 -9.22 9.86
C ALA A 6 12.57 -8.59 10.47
N THR A 7 13.09 -7.50 9.90
CA THR A 7 14.18 -6.72 10.49
C THR A 7 13.70 -5.74 11.56
N PHE A 8 12.41 -5.39 11.57
CA PHE A 8 11.81 -4.37 12.44
C PHE A 8 12.54 -3.01 12.39
N ASN A 9 13.23 -2.74 11.26
CA ASN A 9 14.12 -1.60 11.13
C ASN A 9 13.63 -0.66 10.02
N THR A 10 12.95 0.41 10.44
CA THR A 10 12.41 1.44 9.54
C THR A 10 13.51 2.21 8.82
N THR A 11 14.67 2.42 9.46
CA THR A 11 15.83 3.03 8.80
C THR A 11 16.28 2.19 7.61
N LEU A 12 16.37 0.86 7.78
CA LEU A 12 16.71 -0.04 6.68
C LEU A 12 15.63 -0.06 5.59
N ALA A 13 14.35 0.00 5.95
CA ALA A 13 13.27 0.11 4.97
C ALA A 13 13.35 1.38 4.14
N ARG A 14 13.64 2.52 4.79
CA ARG A 14 13.83 3.82 4.11
C ARG A 14 15.04 3.81 3.19
N GLU A 15 16.17 3.28 3.64
CA GLU A 15 17.37 3.17 2.80
C GLU A 15 17.14 2.23 1.61
N LEU A 16 16.42 1.12 1.78
CA LEU A 16 16.04 0.26 0.66
C LEU A 16 15.14 1.01 -0.34
N GLY A 17 14.17 1.78 0.13
CA GLY A 17 13.33 2.65 -0.70
C GLY A 17 14.16 3.62 -1.55
N LYS A 18 15.14 4.31 -0.93
CA LYS A 18 16.05 5.23 -1.62
C LYS A 18 16.88 4.52 -2.70
N ILE A 19 17.50 3.39 -2.36
CA ILE A 19 18.31 2.61 -3.32
C ILE A 19 17.45 2.11 -4.49
N SER A 20 16.25 1.62 -4.20
CA SER A 20 15.28 1.20 -5.22
C SER A 20 14.88 2.36 -6.13
N ALA A 21 14.59 3.54 -5.58
CA ALA A 21 14.26 4.73 -6.37
C ALA A 21 15.41 5.16 -7.27
N HIS A 22 16.63 5.27 -6.73
CA HIS A 22 17.80 5.66 -7.52
C HIS A 22 18.01 4.74 -8.72
N ARG A 23 17.94 3.41 -8.53
CA ARG A 23 18.09 2.43 -9.62
C ARG A 23 16.93 2.47 -10.61
N THR A 24 15.70 2.63 -10.13
CA THR A 24 14.50 2.73 -10.97
C THR A 24 14.56 3.99 -11.84
N ARG A 25 14.97 5.12 -11.25
CA ARG A 25 15.11 6.39 -11.95
C ARG A 25 16.26 6.38 -12.94
N ALA A 26 17.37 5.72 -12.64
CA ALA A 26 18.47 5.49 -13.57
C ALA A 26 18.05 4.68 -14.82
N ALA A 27 17.01 3.84 -14.69
CA ALA A 27 16.40 3.13 -15.83
C ALA A 27 15.34 3.98 -16.59
N GLY A 28 15.17 5.26 -16.24
CA GLY A 28 14.21 6.17 -16.87
C GLY A 28 12.77 6.04 -16.34
N ILE A 29 12.54 5.24 -15.29
CA ILE A 29 11.21 5.02 -14.71
C ILE A 29 10.98 6.02 -13.58
N THR A 30 9.85 6.74 -13.62
CA THR A 30 9.53 7.81 -12.66
C THR A 30 8.43 7.45 -11.67
N TRP A 31 7.79 6.28 -11.84
CA TRP A 31 6.66 5.83 -11.02
C TRP A 31 6.77 4.33 -10.75
N SER A 32 6.63 3.93 -9.49
CA SER A 32 6.75 2.53 -9.05
C SER A 32 5.49 2.06 -8.34
N PHE A 33 5.03 0.86 -8.67
CA PHE A 33 3.89 0.20 -8.02
C PHE A 33 4.28 -0.49 -6.71
N HIS A 34 4.82 0.28 -5.77
CA HIS A 34 5.25 -0.15 -4.45
C HIS A 34 5.25 1.09 -3.51
N PRO A 35 5.03 0.93 -2.18
CA PRO A 35 4.87 -0.30 -1.41
C PRO A 35 3.49 -0.96 -1.42
N GLN A 36 3.48 -2.27 -1.16
CA GLN A 36 2.26 -3.01 -0.85
C GLN A 36 2.05 -3.06 0.66
N VAL A 37 1.04 -2.37 1.15
CA VAL A 37 0.78 -2.13 2.59
C VAL A 37 -0.50 -2.83 3.09
N ASP A 38 -0.98 -3.82 2.32
CA ASP A 38 -2.05 -4.71 2.77
C ASP A 38 -1.66 -5.45 4.06
N ILE A 39 -2.63 -5.62 4.97
CA ILE A 39 -2.48 -6.56 6.10
C ILE A 39 -2.68 -7.98 5.59
N GLY A 40 -1.63 -8.80 5.70
CA GLY A 40 -1.65 -10.20 5.30
C GLY A 40 -2.02 -11.12 6.45
N ARG A 41 -3.30 -11.47 6.60
CA ARG A 41 -3.78 -12.43 7.63
C ARG A 41 -4.36 -13.73 7.08
N GLN A 42 -4.33 -13.89 5.76
CA GLN A 42 -4.69 -15.11 5.07
C GLN A 42 -3.43 -15.82 4.56
N LYS A 43 -2.98 -16.88 5.25
CA LYS A 43 -1.71 -17.56 4.96
C LYS A 43 -1.68 -18.26 3.59
N LEU A 44 -2.86 -18.62 3.06
CA LEU A 44 -2.99 -19.22 1.73
C LEU A 44 -2.87 -18.21 0.60
N TRP A 45 -2.93 -16.90 0.91
CA TRP A 45 -2.84 -15.85 -0.08
C TRP A 45 -1.44 -15.76 -0.69
N SER A 46 -1.36 -15.99 -2.00
CA SER A 46 -0.11 -16.11 -2.75
C SER A 46 0.75 -14.84 -2.73
N ARG A 47 0.17 -13.68 -2.40
CA ARG A 47 0.83 -12.37 -2.38
C ARG A 47 1.22 -11.91 -0.97
N LEU A 48 1.05 -12.75 0.05
CA LEU A 48 1.42 -12.44 1.44
C LEU A 48 2.85 -11.89 1.57
N TRP A 49 3.80 -12.46 0.80
CA TRP A 49 5.23 -12.11 0.82
C TRP A 49 5.53 -10.67 0.31
N GLU A 50 4.60 -10.07 -0.42
CA GLU A 50 4.70 -8.69 -0.93
C GLU A 50 4.41 -7.66 0.16
N THR A 51 3.74 -8.05 1.25
CA THR A 51 3.35 -7.18 2.37
C THR A 51 4.40 -7.13 3.48
N PHE A 52 4.23 -6.22 4.43
CA PHE A 52 5.03 -6.15 5.65
C PHE A 52 4.49 -7.02 6.81
N GLY A 53 3.51 -7.90 6.55
CA GLY A 53 3.02 -8.88 7.53
C GLY A 53 1.60 -8.61 8.03
N GLU A 54 1.33 -9.08 9.25
CA GLU A 54 -0.03 -9.12 9.83
C GLU A 54 -0.31 -8.08 10.92
N ASP A 55 0.75 -7.39 11.38
CA ASP A 55 0.67 -6.38 12.44
C ASP A 55 0.52 -4.97 11.85
N VAL A 56 -0.51 -4.26 12.31
CA VAL A 56 -0.89 -2.94 11.79
C VAL A 56 0.21 -1.91 12.01
N LYS A 57 0.79 -1.89 13.21
CA LYS A 57 1.82 -0.91 13.56
C LYS A 57 3.08 -1.14 12.74
N LEU A 58 3.53 -2.38 12.61
CA LEU A 58 4.69 -2.73 11.80
C LEU A 58 4.47 -2.38 10.33
N VAL A 59 3.32 -2.72 9.76
CA VAL A 59 3.03 -2.42 8.34
C VAL A 59 2.95 -0.91 8.10
N LYS A 60 2.31 -0.15 9.01
CA LYS A 60 2.32 1.32 9.00
C LYS A 60 3.74 1.88 8.95
N ASP A 61 4.57 1.49 9.92
CA ASP A 61 5.90 2.07 10.10
C ASP A 61 6.85 1.69 8.95
N MET A 62 6.85 0.42 8.53
CA MET A 62 7.72 -0.07 7.44
C MET A 62 7.25 0.45 6.08
N GLY A 63 5.94 0.48 5.83
CA GLY A 63 5.35 0.99 4.60
C GLY A 63 5.62 2.48 4.40
N ARG A 64 5.36 3.30 5.44
CA ARG A 64 5.68 4.73 5.45
C ARG A 64 7.17 4.96 5.18
N ALA A 65 8.04 4.29 5.93
CA ALA A 65 9.48 4.49 5.82
C ALA A 65 10.01 4.14 4.42
N TYR A 66 9.55 3.02 3.83
CA TYR A 66 9.92 2.66 2.47
C TYR A 66 9.45 3.71 1.45
N MET A 67 8.19 4.15 1.56
CA MET A 67 7.58 5.14 0.66
C MET A 67 8.32 6.48 0.72
N GLU A 68 8.62 6.98 1.93
CA GLU A 68 9.42 8.20 2.11
C GLU A 68 10.83 8.06 1.50
N GLY A 69 11.44 6.88 1.62
CA GLY A 69 12.72 6.60 0.98
C GLY A 69 12.64 6.67 -0.54
N MET A 70 11.56 6.16 -1.11
CA MET A 70 11.35 6.13 -2.56
C MET A 70 11.03 7.51 -3.14
N GLN A 71 10.16 8.27 -2.48
CA GLN A 71 9.72 9.59 -2.94
C GLN A 71 10.73 10.71 -2.60
N GLY A 72 11.49 10.56 -1.52
CA GLY A 72 12.31 11.65 -0.97
C GLY A 72 11.50 12.89 -0.64
N ASP A 73 12.17 14.04 -0.58
CA ASP A 73 11.53 15.33 -0.29
C ASP A 73 11.17 16.11 -1.58
N ASP A 74 11.63 15.63 -2.75
CA ASP A 74 11.40 16.26 -4.06
C ASP A 74 11.30 15.20 -5.17
N LEU A 75 10.12 15.07 -5.76
CA LEU A 75 9.85 14.14 -6.87
C LEU A 75 10.41 14.61 -8.23
N THR A 76 10.83 15.86 -8.34
CA THR A 76 11.50 16.38 -9.55
C THR A 76 12.97 15.96 -9.62
N SER A 77 13.53 15.51 -8.50
CA SER A 77 14.88 14.96 -8.41
C SER A 77 15.11 13.80 -9.38
N ARG A 78 16.36 13.63 -9.80
CA ARG A 78 16.82 12.50 -10.61
C ARG A 78 17.11 11.24 -9.80
N GLU A 79 16.89 11.29 -8.48
CA GLU A 79 17.15 10.16 -7.58
C GLU A 79 15.88 9.57 -6.95
N THR A 80 14.74 10.24 -7.12
CA THR A 80 13.46 9.88 -6.51
C THR A 80 12.47 9.35 -7.54
N VAL A 81 11.49 8.59 -7.04
CA VAL A 81 10.43 7.94 -7.83
C VAL A 81 9.11 8.09 -7.10
N ALA A 82 8.04 8.41 -7.82
CA ALA A 82 6.70 8.44 -7.25
C ALA A 82 6.33 7.03 -6.75
N ALA A 83 5.91 6.91 -5.49
CA ALA A 83 5.44 5.66 -4.93
C ALA A 83 3.93 5.51 -5.16
N CYS A 84 3.49 4.26 -5.29
CA CYS A 84 2.08 3.90 -5.42
C CYS A 84 1.74 2.85 -4.38
N LEU A 85 0.95 3.26 -3.38
CA LEU A 85 0.46 2.36 -2.35
C LEU A 85 -0.48 1.34 -2.97
N LYS A 86 -0.39 0.07 -2.56
CA LYS A 86 -1.31 -0.95 -3.07
C LYS A 86 -1.61 -2.07 -2.06
N HIS A 87 -2.69 -2.81 -2.22
CA HIS A 87 -3.81 -2.56 -3.16
C HIS A 87 -5.00 -2.07 -2.34
N TYR A 88 -5.41 -0.82 -2.54
CA TYR A 88 -6.41 -0.17 -1.70
C TYR A 88 -7.82 -0.71 -1.98
N VAL A 89 -8.48 -1.42 -1.08
CA VAL A 89 -8.00 -1.96 0.23
C VAL A 89 -8.63 -3.34 0.47
N GLY A 90 -8.13 -4.08 1.47
CA GLY A 90 -8.71 -5.37 1.90
C GLY A 90 -8.23 -6.59 1.10
N TYR A 91 -7.32 -6.39 0.16
CA TYR A 91 -6.86 -7.42 -0.77
C TYR A 91 -6.08 -8.54 -0.08
N GLY A 92 -5.50 -8.28 1.11
CA GLY A 92 -4.74 -9.25 1.89
C GLY A 92 -5.55 -10.24 2.74
N LEU A 93 -6.89 -10.20 2.66
CA LEU A 93 -7.78 -11.13 3.36
C LEU A 93 -8.84 -11.77 2.44
N PRO A 94 -8.47 -12.41 1.32
CA PRO A 94 -9.44 -13.17 0.54
C PRO A 94 -9.94 -14.36 1.36
N LEU A 95 -11.26 -14.58 1.39
CA LEU A 95 -11.87 -15.63 2.21
C LEU A 95 -11.32 -17.02 1.85
N SER A 96 -11.14 -17.28 0.56
CA SER A 96 -10.65 -18.56 0.05
C SER A 96 -9.13 -18.73 0.10
N GLY A 97 -8.38 -17.65 0.37
CA GLY A 97 -6.93 -17.61 0.18
C GLY A 97 -6.47 -17.53 -1.28
N ARG A 98 -7.35 -17.73 -2.26
CA ARG A 98 -6.99 -17.54 -3.66
C ARG A 98 -7.00 -16.07 -4.02
N ASP A 99 -6.06 -15.70 -4.88
CA ASP A 99 -5.89 -14.33 -5.31
C ASP A 99 -7.16 -13.79 -6.01
N ARG A 100 -7.48 -12.52 -5.76
CA ARG A 100 -8.68 -11.80 -6.28
C ARG A 100 -10.04 -12.45 -5.97
N THR A 101 -10.10 -13.39 -5.03
CA THR A 101 -11.38 -13.89 -4.53
C THR A 101 -11.97 -12.94 -3.48
N PRO A 102 -13.29 -12.98 -3.24
CA PRO A 102 -13.94 -12.06 -2.32
C PRO A 102 -13.29 -11.96 -0.94
N ALA A 103 -13.18 -10.73 -0.44
CA ALA A 103 -12.82 -10.44 0.95
C ALA A 103 -14.07 -9.97 1.71
N TRP A 104 -14.31 -10.56 2.89
CA TRP A 104 -15.40 -10.16 3.79
C TRP A 104 -14.79 -9.59 5.06
N ILE A 105 -14.93 -8.28 5.22
CA ILE A 105 -14.26 -7.51 6.28
C ILE A 105 -15.31 -6.56 6.84
N ASP A 106 -15.79 -6.79 8.06
CA ASP A 106 -16.69 -5.85 8.71
C ASP A 106 -16.01 -4.50 8.99
N ASP A 107 -16.82 -3.46 9.16
CA ASP A 107 -16.36 -2.08 9.28
C ASP A 107 -15.34 -1.89 10.41
N ARG A 108 -15.51 -2.59 11.54
CA ARG A 108 -14.57 -2.49 12.66
C ARG A 108 -13.20 -3.03 12.26
N HIS A 109 -13.14 -4.21 11.66
CA HIS A 109 -11.86 -4.74 11.17
C HIS A 109 -11.27 -3.88 10.05
N MET A 110 -12.09 -3.35 9.14
CA MET A 110 -11.65 -2.47 8.06
C MET A 110 -10.94 -1.22 8.63
N LEU A 111 -11.59 -0.54 9.58
CA LEU A 111 -11.09 0.68 10.22
C LEU A 111 -9.89 0.43 11.12
N GLU A 112 -9.87 -0.67 11.88
CA GLU A 112 -8.81 -0.93 12.86
C GLU A 112 -7.56 -1.56 12.23
N TYR A 113 -7.72 -2.35 11.17
CA TYR A 113 -6.63 -3.16 10.62
C TYR A 113 -6.22 -2.79 9.20
N PHE A 114 -7.16 -2.71 8.27
CA PHE A 114 -6.82 -2.68 6.84
C PHE A 114 -6.59 -1.28 6.28
N LEU A 115 -7.34 -0.29 6.77
CA LEU A 115 -7.19 1.11 6.35
C LEU A 115 -5.97 1.85 6.96
N PRO A 116 -5.58 1.63 8.24
CA PRO A 116 -4.55 2.45 8.88
C PRO A 116 -3.18 2.49 8.17
N PRO A 117 -2.66 1.42 7.54
CA PRO A 117 -1.43 1.51 6.76
C PRO A 117 -1.48 2.46 5.57
N PHE A 118 -2.64 2.52 4.90
CA PHE A 118 -2.87 3.46 3.79
C PHE A 118 -3.05 4.88 4.30
N GLU A 119 -3.84 5.08 5.36
CA GLU A 119 -4.00 6.40 6.00
C GLU A 119 -2.66 7.00 6.42
N GLU A 120 -1.82 6.22 7.10
CA GLU A 120 -0.49 6.67 7.55
C GLU A 120 0.38 7.10 6.37
N SER A 121 0.36 6.33 5.29
CA SER A 121 1.16 6.61 4.10
C SER A 121 0.62 7.81 3.32
N VAL A 122 -0.70 8.00 3.27
CA VAL A 122 -1.34 9.21 2.70
C VAL A 122 -0.94 10.45 3.50
N ARG A 123 -1.02 10.39 4.84
CA ARG A 123 -0.60 11.49 5.73
C ARG A 123 0.89 11.81 5.60
N ALA A 124 1.71 10.81 5.29
CA ALA A 124 3.14 10.97 5.02
C ALA A 124 3.46 11.42 3.57
N GLY A 125 2.45 11.74 2.76
CA GLY A 125 2.65 12.36 1.45
C GLY A 125 2.73 11.39 0.27
N ALA A 126 2.17 10.18 0.38
CA ALA A 126 2.02 9.31 -0.79
C ALA A 126 1.30 10.05 -1.93
N VAL A 127 1.78 9.90 -3.17
CA VAL A 127 1.25 10.64 -4.33
C VAL A 127 0.34 9.82 -5.24
N SER A 128 0.33 8.50 -5.09
CA SER A 128 -0.55 7.62 -5.85
C SER A 128 -0.99 6.40 -5.06
N VAL A 129 -2.17 5.87 -5.40
CA VAL A 129 -2.75 4.67 -4.81
C VAL A 129 -3.32 3.78 -5.91
N MET A 130 -2.96 2.50 -5.90
CA MET A 130 -3.51 1.48 -6.80
C MET A 130 -4.68 0.77 -6.10
N ILE A 131 -5.79 0.69 -6.81
CA ILE A 131 -7.04 0.14 -6.30
C ILE A 131 -6.98 -1.41 -6.28
N ASN A 132 -7.59 -2.04 -5.29
CA ASN A 132 -7.79 -3.49 -5.22
C ASN A 132 -8.61 -3.99 -6.43
N SER A 133 -8.04 -4.93 -7.20
CA SER A 133 -8.71 -5.59 -8.35
C SER A 133 -9.77 -6.63 -7.96
N GLY A 134 -9.85 -7.02 -6.70
CA GLY A 134 -10.90 -7.87 -6.16
C GLY A 134 -12.15 -7.10 -5.72
N GLU A 135 -13.02 -7.78 -4.97
CA GLU A 135 -14.14 -7.18 -4.27
C GLU A 135 -13.97 -7.23 -2.75
N VAL A 136 -14.58 -6.26 -2.07
CA VAL A 136 -14.73 -6.24 -0.62
C VAL A 136 -16.21 -6.11 -0.30
N ASN A 137 -16.73 -7.02 0.52
CA ASN A 137 -18.14 -7.04 0.95
C ASN A 137 -19.14 -6.96 -0.22
N GLY A 138 -18.84 -7.63 -1.34
CA GLY A 138 -19.71 -7.68 -2.53
C GLY A 138 -19.61 -6.47 -3.46
N ILE A 139 -18.67 -5.54 -3.22
CA ILE A 139 -18.46 -4.37 -4.08
C ILE A 139 -17.04 -4.42 -4.67
N PRO A 140 -16.88 -4.48 -6.01
CA PRO A 140 -15.57 -4.38 -6.65
C PRO A 140 -14.83 -3.11 -6.23
N GLY A 141 -13.53 -3.21 -5.96
CA GLY A 141 -12.73 -2.07 -5.47
C GLY A 141 -12.84 -0.84 -6.38
N HIS A 142 -12.81 -1.04 -7.70
CA HIS A 142 -12.95 0.03 -8.71
C HIS A 142 -14.31 0.73 -8.72
N ALA A 143 -15.35 0.12 -8.13
CA ALA A 143 -16.71 0.66 -8.07
C ALA A 143 -17.10 1.15 -6.65
N ASN A 144 -16.20 1.03 -5.67
CA ASN A 144 -16.53 1.29 -4.28
C ASN A 144 -16.39 2.77 -3.92
N TYR A 145 -17.47 3.54 -4.10
CA TYR A 145 -17.52 4.99 -3.79
C TYR A 145 -17.17 5.31 -2.33
N HIS A 146 -17.65 4.48 -1.38
CA HIS A 146 -17.39 4.68 0.04
C HIS A 146 -15.88 4.65 0.34
N LEU A 147 -15.18 3.61 -0.14
CA LEU A 147 -13.73 3.50 0.09
C LEU A 147 -12.95 4.55 -0.71
N LEU A 148 -13.25 4.72 -2.00
CA LEU A 148 -12.44 5.55 -2.90
C LEU A 148 -12.66 7.05 -2.74
N THR A 149 -13.87 7.48 -2.39
CA THR A 149 -14.21 8.90 -2.27
C THR A 149 -14.38 9.29 -0.80
N GLU A 150 -15.34 8.72 -0.10
CA GLU A 150 -15.69 9.16 1.27
C GLU A 150 -14.53 8.92 2.24
N ILE A 151 -13.86 7.76 2.17
CA ILE A 151 -12.69 7.48 3.00
C ILE A 151 -11.43 8.09 2.40
N LEU A 152 -10.98 7.65 1.22
CA LEU A 152 -9.67 8.05 0.70
C LEU A 152 -9.57 9.55 0.37
N LYS A 153 -10.56 10.11 -0.34
CA LYS A 153 -10.51 11.52 -0.79
C LYS A 153 -10.99 12.49 0.28
N GLU A 154 -12.11 12.20 0.94
CA GLU A 154 -12.74 13.13 1.87
C GLU A 154 -12.22 12.95 3.30
N THR A 155 -12.16 11.72 3.83
CA THR A 155 -11.69 11.50 5.20
C THR A 155 -10.17 11.64 5.31
N TYR A 156 -9.41 11.03 4.41
CA TYR A 156 -7.93 11.08 4.44
C TYR A 156 -7.33 12.25 3.67
N GLN A 157 -8.16 13.05 2.99
CA GLN A 157 -7.72 14.22 2.21
C GLN A 157 -6.62 13.87 1.19
N PHE A 158 -6.73 12.70 0.53
CA PHE A 158 -5.73 12.26 -0.43
C PHE A 158 -5.75 13.11 -1.72
N HIS A 159 -4.77 14.00 -1.86
CA HIS A 159 -4.65 14.91 -3.02
C HIS A 159 -3.93 14.32 -4.24
N GLY A 160 -3.35 13.13 -4.12
CA GLY A 160 -2.76 12.42 -5.26
C GLY A 160 -3.80 11.84 -6.22
N PHE A 161 -3.40 10.88 -7.04
CA PHE A 161 -4.32 10.21 -7.97
C PHE A 161 -4.42 8.71 -7.71
N THR A 162 -5.56 8.14 -8.07
CA THR A 162 -5.77 6.69 -8.03
C THR A 162 -5.53 6.08 -9.40
N VAL A 163 -4.98 4.87 -9.43
CA VAL A 163 -4.85 4.07 -10.65
C VAL A 163 -5.60 2.75 -10.47
N SER A 164 -6.23 2.24 -11.54
CA SER A 164 -6.74 0.88 -11.53
C SER A 164 -5.59 -0.12 -11.45
N ASP A 165 -5.87 -1.29 -10.88
CA ASP A 165 -5.02 -2.46 -11.09
C ASP A 165 -5.38 -3.09 -12.45
N TRP A 166 -4.63 -4.12 -12.83
CA TRP A 166 -4.73 -4.76 -14.14
C TRP A 166 -5.98 -5.64 -14.32
#